data_AF-S9PPC8-F1
#
_entry.id   AF-S9PPC8-F1
#
_cell.length_a   1.000
_cell.length_b   1.000
_cell.length_c   1.000
_cell.angle_alpha   90.00
_cell.angle_beta   90.00
_cell.angle_gamma   90.00
#
_symmetry.space_group_name_H-M   'P 1'
#
loop_
_entity.id
_entity.type
_entity.pdbx_description
1 polymer ?
#
loop_
_entity_poly.entity_id
_entity_poly.type
_entity_poly.pdbx_seq_one_letter_code
_entity_poly.pdbx_strand_id
1 'polypeptide(L)'
;MVSRAHPTRKSEARAAFLVILLASMGTSGCYADANCTPADTTHSCCVKNNPKKPEACDGIEGEGGTAFRSSSTPQQVKTSSGKGPMIAVATVATAAAAGTAAVLVNMSDAVQFKKLQAELDRVMEECVDLADRIIDSRRPKGEILDSVRCNEEVGRDANGKRVTRAMQLGNEKHQEASSCVEEKLSRLIEGQFSIEQRYQYNPSTKKLRRVSTEEEQRLIRQGRKHELRGTLKPDVVIHSGDPTQARLVYDFKFPCGDDKPPTWRIYEQGPYRDKTQGRIYENAFGVQPGRVAPGRKGVIR
;
A
#
# COMPACT_ATOMS: atom_id res chain seq x y z
N MET A 1 -57.73 -42.45 -50.02
CA MET A 1 -57.00 -43.74 -50.13
C MET A 1 -55.67 -43.53 -49.41
N VAL A 2 -55.39 -44.15 -48.24
CA VAL A 2 -54.90 -45.54 -48.09
C VAL A 2 -53.59 -45.71 -48.86
N SER A 3 -52.38 -45.98 -48.32
CA SER A 3 -51.88 -46.38 -46.99
C SER A 3 -50.32 -46.13 -46.93
N ARG A 4 -49.48 -46.40 -45.90
CA ARG A 4 -49.56 -47.11 -44.61
C ARG A 4 -48.38 -46.72 -43.66
N ALA A 5 -48.57 -46.91 -42.34
CA ALA A 5 -47.64 -47.52 -41.37
C ALA A 5 -46.32 -46.84 -40.88
N HIS A 6 -46.38 -46.31 -39.65
CA HIS A 6 -45.42 -46.58 -38.53
C HIS A 6 -45.46 -48.09 -38.12
N PRO A 7 -44.60 -48.68 -37.22
CA PRO A 7 -43.98 -48.05 -36.01
C PRO A 7 -42.68 -48.66 -35.37
N THR A 8 -42.21 -48.03 -34.26
CA THR A 8 -41.42 -48.60 -33.11
C THR A 8 -39.99 -49.17 -33.37
N ARG A 9 -39.07 -49.33 -32.39
CA ARG A 9 -39.06 -49.56 -30.91
C ARG A 9 -37.67 -49.11 -30.37
N LYS A 10 -37.48 -48.37 -29.26
CA LYS A 10 -37.47 -48.74 -27.81
C LYS A 10 -36.64 -49.98 -27.38
N SER A 11 -35.50 -49.75 -26.71
CA SER A 11 -34.92 -50.46 -25.51
C SER A 11 -33.51 -49.89 -25.21
N GLU A 12 -33.21 -49.32 -24.03
CA GLU A 12 -32.68 -50.01 -22.82
C GLU A 12 -31.38 -50.80 -23.09
N ALA A 13 -30.20 -50.61 -22.48
CA ALA A 13 -29.69 -50.17 -21.17
C ALA A 13 -28.95 -51.33 -20.45
N ARG A 14 -27.79 -51.05 -19.81
CA ARG A 14 -26.95 -51.93 -18.94
C ARG A 14 -26.12 -53.02 -19.67
N ALA A 15 -24.91 -53.41 -19.23
CA ALA A 15 -24.02 -52.89 -18.17
C ALA A 15 -22.54 -53.29 -18.38
N ALA A 16 -21.65 -52.47 -17.78
CA ALA A 16 -20.33 -52.75 -17.19
C ALA A 16 -19.57 -54.07 -17.45
N PHE A 17 -18.27 -53.97 -17.76
CA PHE A 17 -17.18 -54.22 -16.78
C PHE A 17 -15.79 -53.90 -17.38
N LEU A 18 -15.06 -52.94 -16.79
CA LEU A 18 -13.58 -52.96 -16.77
C LEU A 18 -13.09 -52.18 -15.55
N VAL A 19 -12.23 -52.81 -14.76
CA VAL A 19 -11.58 -52.28 -13.54
C VAL A 19 -10.07 -52.47 -13.72
N ILE A 20 -9.25 -51.81 -12.89
CA ILE A 20 -7.76 -51.91 -12.79
C ILE A 20 -7.04 -50.99 -13.83
N LEU A 21 -6.11 -50.08 -13.48
CA LEU A 21 -5.58 -49.60 -12.19
C LEU A 21 -5.03 -48.16 -12.30
N LEU A 22 -4.94 -47.49 -11.13
CA LEU A 22 -4.13 -46.32 -10.74
C LEU A 22 -3.26 -45.59 -11.80
N ALA A 23 -3.54 -44.29 -11.96
CA ALA A 23 -2.50 -43.27 -12.12
C ALA A 23 -2.87 -42.06 -11.25
N SER A 24 -2.03 -41.74 -10.27
CA SER A 24 -2.18 -40.56 -9.41
C SER A 24 -1.76 -39.31 -10.17
N MET A 25 -2.69 -38.42 -10.48
CA MET A 25 -2.39 -37.03 -10.82
C MET A 25 -3.21 -36.11 -9.94
N GLY A 26 -2.52 -35.37 -9.06
CA GLY A 26 -3.17 -34.41 -8.18
C GLY A 26 -3.76 -33.27 -9.00
N THR A 27 -5.08 -33.15 -9.01
CA THR A 27 -5.77 -31.98 -9.55
C THR A 27 -5.67 -30.84 -8.54
N SER A 28 -4.54 -30.15 -8.55
CA SER A 28 -4.34 -28.85 -7.91
C SER A 28 -5.14 -27.76 -8.63
N GLY A 29 -6.48 -27.86 -8.54
CA GLY A 29 -7.38 -26.75 -8.87
C GLY A 29 -7.46 -25.83 -7.66
N CYS A 30 -6.91 -24.62 -7.77
CA CYS A 30 -6.93 -23.62 -6.71
C CYS A 30 -8.37 -23.34 -6.27
N TYR A 31 -8.73 -23.77 -5.06
CA TYR A 31 -9.97 -23.34 -4.42
C TYR A 31 -9.88 -21.84 -4.14
N ALA A 32 -10.98 -21.13 -4.43
CA ALA A 32 -11.12 -19.72 -4.09
C ALA A 32 -11.37 -19.57 -2.59
N ASP A 33 -10.30 -19.51 -1.79
CA ASP A 33 -10.39 -19.40 -0.33
C ASP A 33 -10.76 -17.98 0.11
N ALA A 34 -11.85 -17.87 0.86
CA ALA A 34 -12.58 -16.61 1.13
C ALA A 34 -11.86 -15.58 2.04
N ASN A 35 -10.62 -15.85 2.48
CA ASN A 35 -9.90 -15.03 3.46
C ASN A 35 -8.65 -14.31 2.93
N CYS A 36 -8.21 -14.59 1.70
CA CYS A 36 -7.01 -13.97 1.12
C CYS A 36 -7.37 -12.78 0.21
N THR A 37 -6.51 -11.75 0.24
CA THR A 37 -6.61 -10.57 -0.61
C THR A 37 -5.47 -10.52 -1.63
N PRO A 38 -5.55 -9.73 -2.71
CA PRO A 38 -4.44 -9.56 -3.65
C PRO A 38 -3.16 -8.95 -3.04
N ALA A 39 -3.22 -8.46 -1.80
CA ALA A 39 -2.07 -7.95 -1.05
C ALA A 39 -1.43 -9.02 -0.12
N ASP A 40 -1.99 -10.23 -0.08
CA ASP A 40 -1.43 -11.33 0.69
C ASP A 40 -0.33 -12.06 -0.09
N THR A 41 0.82 -12.24 0.54
CA THR A 41 1.85 -13.16 0.05
C THR A 41 1.35 -14.60 0.15
N THR A 42 1.97 -15.52 -0.60
CA THR A 42 1.66 -16.96 -0.52
C THR A 42 1.70 -17.47 0.92
N HIS A 43 2.69 -17.02 1.70
CA HIS A 43 2.80 -17.34 3.13
C HIS A 43 1.68 -16.72 3.97
N SER A 44 1.40 -15.42 3.85
CA SER A 44 0.35 -14.77 4.66
C SER A 44 -1.05 -15.27 4.34
N CYS A 45 -1.31 -15.65 3.08
CA CYS A 45 -2.53 -16.34 2.68
C CYS A 45 -2.64 -17.74 3.30
N CYS A 46 -1.57 -18.55 3.25
CA CYS A 46 -1.55 -19.87 3.87
C CYS A 46 -1.87 -19.82 5.38
N VAL A 47 -1.24 -18.89 6.12
CA VAL A 47 -1.44 -18.73 7.57
C VAL A 47 -2.90 -18.33 7.89
N LYS A 48 -3.50 -17.45 7.07
CA LYS A 48 -4.92 -17.07 7.21
C LYS A 48 -5.90 -18.22 6.99
N ASN A 49 -5.55 -19.18 6.14
CA ASN A 49 -6.39 -20.36 5.87
C ASN A 49 -6.11 -21.52 6.84
N ASN A 50 -4.97 -21.51 7.54
CA ASN A 50 -4.56 -22.54 8.51
C ASN A 50 -4.38 -22.01 9.96
N PRO A 51 -5.35 -21.28 10.55
CA PRO A 51 -5.18 -20.57 11.82
C PRO A 51 -4.97 -21.47 13.06
N LYS A 52 -5.10 -22.79 12.90
CA LYS A 52 -4.84 -23.79 13.97
C LYS A 52 -3.49 -24.50 13.84
N LYS A 53 -2.79 -24.33 12.70
CA LYS A 53 -1.49 -24.93 12.37
C LYS A 53 -0.68 -24.00 11.44
N PRO A 54 -0.36 -22.76 11.87
CA PRO A 54 0.40 -21.82 11.04
C PRO A 54 1.78 -22.35 10.63
N GLU A 55 2.40 -23.21 11.45
CA GLU A 55 3.68 -23.87 11.19
C GLU A 55 3.67 -24.79 9.95
N ALA A 56 2.49 -25.20 9.47
CA ALA A 56 2.37 -25.93 8.20
C ALA A 56 2.61 -25.05 6.96
N CYS A 57 2.73 -23.72 7.14
CA CYS A 57 3.04 -22.77 6.08
C CYS A 57 4.54 -22.43 5.98
N ASP A 58 5.34 -22.81 6.97
CA ASP A 58 6.78 -22.57 6.98
C ASP A 58 7.45 -23.34 5.82
N GLY A 59 8.19 -22.62 4.96
CA GLY A 59 8.90 -23.21 3.82
C GLY A 59 8.14 -23.23 2.48
N ILE A 60 6.97 -22.60 2.38
CA ILE A 60 6.24 -22.41 1.10
C ILE A 60 6.88 -21.28 0.24
N GLU A 61 7.86 -20.55 0.75
CA GLU A 61 8.64 -19.55 0.01
C GLU A 61 9.65 -20.23 -0.94
N GLY A 62 9.25 -20.39 -2.20
CA GLY A 62 10.12 -20.87 -3.27
C GLY A 62 11.18 -19.85 -3.68
N GLU A 63 12.45 -20.21 -3.45
CA GLU A 63 13.67 -19.71 -4.11
C GLU A 63 13.80 -18.20 -4.35
N GLY A 64 14.22 -17.44 -3.31
CA GLY A 64 14.62 -16.04 -3.53
C GLY A 64 14.87 -15.15 -2.31
N GLY A 65 14.97 -15.68 -1.08
CA GLY A 65 15.16 -14.84 0.10
C GLY A 65 15.79 -15.59 1.27
N THR A 66 16.86 -15.03 1.85
CA THR A 66 17.54 -15.61 3.02
C THR A 66 16.72 -15.41 4.29
N ALA A 67 16.38 -16.49 4.97
CA ALA A 67 15.54 -16.49 6.16
C ALA A 67 16.13 -15.66 7.33
N PHE A 68 15.35 -14.70 7.84
CA PHE A 68 15.67 -14.02 9.10
C PHE A 68 14.98 -14.72 10.28
N ARG A 69 15.76 -15.46 11.06
CA ARG A 69 15.27 -16.23 12.21
C ARG A 69 15.09 -15.29 13.42
N SER A 70 13.86 -14.87 13.69
CA SER A 70 13.58 -13.98 14.83
C SER A 70 13.64 -14.74 16.16
N SER A 71 14.62 -14.41 17.01
CA SER A 71 14.75 -14.97 18.36
C SER A 71 15.17 -13.90 19.37
N SER A 72 14.21 -13.32 20.07
CA SER A 72 14.46 -12.48 21.25
C SER A 72 13.29 -12.52 22.24
N THR A 73 13.39 -13.42 23.22
CA THR A 73 12.55 -13.41 24.43
C THR A 73 12.98 -12.23 25.33
N PRO A 74 12.08 -11.39 25.87
CA PRO A 74 12.49 -10.29 26.73
C PRO A 74 12.91 -10.79 28.12
N GLN A 75 14.15 -10.50 28.52
CA GLN A 75 14.61 -10.70 29.90
C GLN A 75 14.49 -9.37 30.67
N GLN A 76 13.82 -9.40 31.83
CA GLN A 76 13.68 -8.21 32.68
C GLN A 76 14.99 -7.83 33.37
N VAL A 77 15.27 -6.54 33.47
CA VAL A 77 16.20 -5.97 34.46
C VAL A 77 15.48 -4.85 35.24
N LYS A 78 15.82 -4.70 36.51
CA LYS A 78 15.07 -3.99 37.55
C LYS A 78 15.92 -2.87 38.18
N THR A 79 15.24 -1.84 38.72
CA THR A 79 15.75 -0.77 39.62
C THR A 79 16.80 0.20 39.01
N SER A 80 17.03 1.41 39.54
CA SER A 80 16.58 2.06 40.80
C SER A 80 16.30 3.57 40.65
N SER A 81 15.98 4.24 41.76
CA SER A 81 15.54 5.65 41.85
C SER A 81 16.68 6.64 42.18
N GLY A 82 16.60 7.87 41.68
CA GLY A 82 17.47 8.99 42.10
C GLY A 82 16.94 10.35 41.65
N LYS A 83 16.76 11.30 42.57
CA LYS A 83 16.35 12.69 42.29
C LYS A 83 17.57 13.63 42.24
N GLY A 84 17.61 14.51 41.26
CA GLY A 84 18.50 15.67 41.23
C GLY A 84 18.36 16.44 39.89
N PRO A 85 18.27 17.79 39.88
CA PRO A 85 18.17 18.55 38.65
C PRO A 85 19.56 18.74 38.03
N MET A 86 19.74 18.29 36.79
CA MET A 86 20.95 18.54 36.00
C MET A 86 20.62 19.37 34.77
N ILE A 87 21.42 20.41 34.55
CA ILE A 87 21.36 21.32 33.40
C ILE A 87 21.63 20.49 32.14
N ALA A 88 20.71 20.54 31.18
CA ALA A 88 20.82 19.79 29.93
C ALA A 88 21.86 20.45 29.00
N VAL A 89 23.14 20.09 29.18
CA VAL A 89 24.17 20.30 28.17
C VAL A 89 23.85 19.39 26.98
N ALA A 90 23.74 19.96 25.78
CA ALA A 90 23.46 19.20 24.57
C ALA A 90 24.64 18.28 24.23
N THR A 91 24.48 16.98 24.50
CA THR A 91 25.43 15.96 24.06
C THR A 91 25.22 15.66 22.57
N VAL A 92 26.22 16.00 21.76
CA VAL A 92 26.33 15.47 20.40
C VAL A 92 26.64 13.98 20.53
N ALA A 93 25.66 13.13 20.24
CA ALA A 93 25.83 11.68 20.27
C ALA A 93 26.65 11.22 19.05
N THR A 94 27.98 11.22 19.17
CA THR A 94 28.86 10.54 18.22
C THR A 94 28.80 9.03 18.45
N ALA A 95 27.78 8.38 17.88
CA ALA A 95 27.66 6.93 17.89
C ALA A 95 28.59 6.30 16.84
N ALA A 96 29.73 5.77 17.28
CA ALA A 96 30.62 4.94 16.48
C ALA A 96 30.54 3.48 16.95
N ALA A 97 29.60 2.72 16.37
CA ALA A 97 29.53 1.26 16.43
C ALA A 97 28.82 0.77 15.15
N ALA A 98 29.16 -0.43 14.67
CA ALA A 98 28.66 -0.94 13.39
C ALA A 98 27.14 -1.20 13.42
N GLY A 99 26.40 -0.22 12.92
CA GLY A 99 24.96 -0.16 12.81
C GLY A 99 24.60 1.27 12.42
N THR A 100 23.81 1.47 11.37
CA THR A 100 23.46 2.82 10.90
C THR A 100 22.59 3.52 11.94
N ALA A 101 23.23 4.32 12.80
CA ALA A 101 22.52 5.17 13.74
C ALA A 101 21.70 6.20 12.94
N ALA A 102 20.38 6.02 12.94
CA ALA A 102 19.50 6.96 12.26
C ALA A 102 19.64 8.36 12.87
N VAL A 103 19.80 9.35 12.01
CA VAL A 103 19.90 10.74 12.45
C VAL A 103 18.49 11.22 12.78
N LEU A 104 18.17 11.33 14.06
CA LEU A 104 16.99 12.07 14.51
C LEU A 104 17.19 13.55 14.18
N VAL A 105 16.70 13.99 13.03
CA VAL A 105 16.88 15.37 12.58
C VAL A 105 15.98 16.30 13.38
N ASN A 106 16.55 17.37 13.95
CA ASN A 106 15.78 18.40 14.62
C ASN A 106 15.05 19.27 13.59
N MET A 107 13.79 18.94 13.33
CA MET A 107 12.89 19.66 12.42
C MET A 107 12.36 21.00 12.97
N SER A 108 12.86 21.51 14.11
CA SER A 108 12.45 22.81 14.65
C SER A 108 13.29 23.99 14.14
N ASP A 109 14.53 23.77 13.71
CA ASP A 109 15.37 24.80 13.11
C ASP A 109 14.96 25.03 11.64
N ALA A 110 14.55 26.26 11.31
CA ALA A 110 14.01 26.57 9.98
C ALA A 110 15.04 26.45 8.83
N VAL A 111 16.32 26.68 9.10
CA VAL A 111 17.39 26.61 8.08
C VAL A 111 17.75 25.16 7.80
N GLN A 112 17.93 24.36 8.85
CA GLN A 112 18.21 22.93 8.75
C GLN A 112 17.01 22.17 8.20
N PHE A 113 15.80 22.52 8.62
CA PHE A 113 14.56 21.96 8.06
C PHE A 113 14.41 22.30 6.58
N LYS A 114 14.75 23.51 6.12
CA LYS A 114 14.73 23.84 4.69
C LYS A 114 15.71 23.01 3.85
N LYS A 115 16.91 22.72 4.39
CA LYS A 115 17.88 21.80 3.74
C LYS A 115 17.34 20.37 3.72
N LEU A 116 16.79 19.89 4.83
CA LEU A 116 16.16 18.58 4.92
C LEU A 116 15.00 18.46 3.93
N GLN A 117 14.15 19.48 3.81
CA GLN A 117 13.04 19.48 2.86
C GLN A 117 13.52 19.31 1.42
N ALA A 118 14.63 19.96 1.01
CA ALA A 118 15.18 19.77 -0.33
C ALA A 118 15.69 18.33 -0.57
N GLU A 119 16.28 17.70 0.44
CA GLU A 119 16.69 16.29 0.36
C GLU A 119 15.49 15.34 0.37
N LEU A 120 14.46 15.62 1.17
CA LEU A 120 13.20 14.86 1.18
C LEU A 120 12.47 14.98 -0.17
N ASP A 121 12.41 16.18 -0.75
CA ASP A 121 11.85 16.40 -2.08
C ASP A 121 12.58 15.55 -3.13
N ARG A 122 13.92 15.56 -3.09
CA ARG A 122 14.75 14.73 -3.96
C ARG A 122 14.48 13.22 -3.79
N VAL A 123 14.32 12.75 -2.54
CA VAL A 123 13.95 11.35 -2.25
C VAL A 123 12.58 11.00 -2.88
N MET A 124 11.59 11.89 -2.77
CA MET A 124 10.27 11.66 -3.38
C MET A 124 10.37 11.61 -4.91
N GLU A 125 11.08 12.56 -5.51
CA GLU A 125 11.30 12.62 -6.96
C GLU A 125 11.99 11.37 -7.48
N GLU A 126 13.13 11.00 -6.88
CA GLU A 126 13.92 9.83 -7.29
C GLU A 126 13.10 8.52 -7.22
N CYS A 127 12.26 8.35 -6.20
CA CYS A 127 11.44 7.15 -6.05
C CYS A 127 10.21 7.12 -6.98
N VAL A 128 9.55 8.25 -7.20
CA VAL A 128 8.45 8.37 -8.17
C VAL A 128 8.97 8.15 -9.60
N ASP A 129 10.13 8.69 -9.94
CA ASP A 129 10.82 8.44 -11.21
C ASP A 129 11.27 6.99 -11.38
N LEU A 130 11.78 6.36 -10.31
CA LEU A 130 12.20 4.97 -10.33
C LEU A 130 11.00 4.04 -10.55
N ALA A 131 9.92 4.26 -9.81
CA ALA A 131 8.69 3.49 -9.95
C ALA A 131 8.09 3.61 -11.35
N ASP A 132 8.06 4.83 -11.91
CA ASP A 132 7.57 5.08 -13.26
C ASP A 132 8.37 4.28 -14.29
N ARG A 133 9.71 4.35 -14.25
CA ARG A 133 10.62 3.59 -15.12
C ARG A 133 10.49 2.08 -14.95
N ILE A 134 10.46 1.57 -13.71
CA ILE A 134 10.39 0.13 -13.43
C ILE A 134 9.10 -0.45 -14.00
N ILE A 135 7.94 0.13 -13.70
CA ILE A 135 6.66 -0.38 -14.19
C ILE A 135 6.54 -0.22 -15.71
N ASP A 136 6.99 0.91 -16.29
CA ASP A 136 6.93 1.08 -17.75
C ASP A 136 7.90 0.18 -18.52
N SER A 137 9.04 -0.20 -17.94
CA SER A 137 9.96 -1.18 -18.54
C SER A 137 9.35 -2.59 -18.71
N ARG A 138 8.29 -2.91 -17.94
CA ARG A 138 7.55 -4.18 -18.03
C ARG A 138 6.52 -4.16 -19.18
N ARG A 139 6.24 -3.00 -19.79
CA ARG A 139 5.28 -2.86 -20.90
C ARG A 139 5.91 -3.24 -22.24
N PRO A 140 5.13 -3.73 -23.23
CA PRO A 140 5.63 -4.01 -24.57
C PRO A 140 6.31 -2.78 -25.19
N LYS A 141 7.50 -2.97 -25.76
CA LYS A 141 8.29 -1.87 -26.34
C LYS A 141 7.50 -1.18 -27.46
N GLY A 142 7.28 0.13 -27.31
CA GLY A 142 6.50 0.94 -28.24
C GLY A 142 5.00 1.02 -27.91
N GLU A 143 4.51 0.43 -26.81
CA GLU A 143 3.12 0.63 -26.37
C GLU A 143 2.89 2.08 -25.91
N ILE A 144 2.06 2.80 -26.66
CA ILE A 144 1.58 4.15 -26.34
C ILE A 144 0.39 4.04 -25.38
N LEU A 145 0.47 4.71 -24.23
CA LEU A 145 -0.64 4.83 -23.27
C LEU A 145 -1.51 6.04 -23.61
N ASP A 146 -2.27 5.93 -24.69
CA ASP A 146 -3.28 6.94 -25.04
C ASP A 146 -4.52 6.86 -24.11
N SER A 147 -5.46 7.79 -24.30
CA SER A 147 -6.68 7.83 -23.50
C SER A 147 -7.64 6.65 -23.73
N VAL A 148 -7.53 5.90 -24.84
CA VAL A 148 -8.28 4.65 -25.02
C VAL A 148 -7.64 3.54 -24.18
N ARG A 149 -6.33 3.31 -24.39
CA ARG A 149 -5.53 2.29 -23.71
C ARG A 149 -5.59 2.43 -22.19
N CYS A 150 -5.52 3.66 -21.68
CA CYS A 150 -5.64 3.95 -20.25
C CYS A 150 -7.02 3.63 -19.64
N ASN A 151 -8.09 3.67 -20.44
CA ASN A 151 -9.47 3.43 -19.99
C ASN A 151 -9.94 1.98 -20.18
N GLU A 152 -9.14 1.13 -20.85
CA GLU A 152 -9.42 -0.31 -21.02
C GLU A 152 -9.74 -1.00 -19.70
N GLU A 153 -10.80 -1.81 -19.68
CA GLU A 153 -11.08 -2.73 -18.57
C GLU A 153 -10.06 -3.87 -18.59
N VAL A 154 -9.20 -3.92 -17.56
CA VAL A 154 -8.20 -4.99 -17.37
C VAL A 154 -8.64 -6.02 -16.35
N GLY A 155 -9.77 -5.80 -15.69
CA GLY A 155 -10.34 -6.71 -14.71
C GLY A 155 -11.38 -6.04 -13.82
N ARG A 156 -11.73 -6.71 -12.72
CA ARG A 156 -12.67 -6.23 -11.70
C ARG A 156 -12.11 -6.42 -10.30
N ASP A 157 -12.43 -5.49 -9.40
CA ASP A 157 -12.07 -5.60 -7.99
C ASP A 157 -12.97 -6.62 -7.25
N ALA A 158 -12.66 -6.89 -5.99
CA ALA A 158 -13.43 -7.80 -5.14
C ALA A 158 -14.90 -7.38 -4.90
N ASN A 159 -15.30 -6.17 -5.30
CA ASN A 159 -16.68 -5.66 -5.25
C ASN A 159 -17.34 -5.68 -6.64
N GLY A 160 -16.72 -6.31 -7.65
CA GLY A 160 -17.19 -6.37 -9.03
C GLY A 160 -17.00 -5.07 -9.83
N LYS A 161 -16.33 -4.06 -9.26
CA LYS A 161 -16.12 -2.76 -9.91
C LYS A 161 -15.02 -2.86 -10.95
N ARG A 162 -15.23 -2.25 -12.12
CA ARG A 162 -14.24 -2.13 -13.20
C ARG A 162 -12.89 -1.58 -12.68
N VAL A 163 -11.82 -2.29 -13.00
CA VAL A 163 -10.43 -1.81 -12.91
C VAL A 163 -9.98 -1.43 -14.32
N THR A 164 -9.48 -0.20 -14.50
CA THR A 164 -8.90 0.24 -15.77
C THR A 164 -7.39 0.06 -15.79
N ARG A 165 -6.78 0.00 -16.98
CA ARG A 165 -5.31 -0.03 -17.13
C ARG A 165 -4.62 1.12 -16.38
N ALA A 166 -5.19 2.32 -16.41
CA ALA A 166 -4.69 3.46 -15.63
C ALA A 166 -4.74 3.23 -14.11
N MET A 167 -5.77 2.56 -13.60
CA MET A 167 -5.85 2.20 -12.17
C MET A 167 -4.82 1.12 -11.81
N GLN A 168 -4.64 0.12 -12.66
CA GLN A 168 -3.63 -0.92 -12.46
C GLN A 168 -2.22 -0.32 -12.40
N LEU A 169 -1.79 0.34 -13.47
CA LEU A 169 -0.43 0.91 -13.56
C LEU A 169 -0.20 1.98 -12.49
N GLY A 170 -1.23 2.77 -12.16
CA GLY A 170 -1.16 3.75 -11.09
C GLY A 170 -0.93 3.12 -9.71
N ASN A 171 -1.61 2.01 -9.41
CA ASN A 171 -1.41 1.28 -8.16
C ASN A 171 -0.04 0.60 -8.10
N GLU A 172 0.41 -0.03 -9.19
CA GLU A 172 1.72 -0.68 -9.28
C GLU A 172 2.86 0.33 -9.07
N LYS A 173 2.79 1.50 -9.73
CA LYS A 173 3.77 2.59 -9.54
C LYS A 173 3.71 3.19 -8.15
N HIS A 174 2.52 3.32 -7.55
CA HIS A 174 2.36 3.82 -6.18
C HIS A 174 2.99 2.88 -5.16
N GLN A 175 2.79 1.57 -5.29
CA GLN A 175 3.40 0.57 -4.40
C GLN A 175 4.94 0.60 -4.49
N GLU A 176 5.50 0.60 -5.71
CA GLU A 176 6.94 0.66 -5.96
C GLU A 176 7.56 1.97 -5.41
N ALA A 177 6.88 3.12 -5.57
CA ALA A 177 7.33 4.39 -5.03
C ALA A 177 7.28 4.42 -3.49
N SER A 178 6.19 3.93 -2.88
CA SER A 178 6.04 3.84 -1.43
C SER A 178 7.15 2.99 -0.79
N SER A 179 7.48 1.83 -1.37
CA SER A 179 8.57 0.98 -0.88
C SER A 179 9.94 1.65 -1.01
N CYS A 180 10.24 2.30 -2.14
CA CYS A 180 11.49 3.05 -2.31
C CYS A 180 11.62 4.21 -1.30
N VAL A 181 10.53 4.95 -1.05
CA VAL A 181 10.53 6.05 -0.09
C VAL A 181 10.68 5.52 1.33
N GLU A 182 10.00 4.44 1.71
CA GLU A 182 10.15 3.82 3.03
C GLU A 182 11.61 3.39 3.29
N GLU A 183 12.26 2.76 2.31
CA GLU A 183 13.67 2.34 2.41
C GLU A 183 14.63 3.53 2.56
N LYS A 184 14.42 4.62 1.80
CA LYS A 184 15.25 5.83 1.88
C LYS A 184 15.00 6.60 3.17
N LEU A 185 13.74 6.82 3.57
CA LEU A 185 13.39 7.59 4.76
C LEU A 185 13.75 6.88 6.06
N SER A 186 13.67 5.54 6.11
CA SER A 186 14.12 4.74 7.27
C SER A 186 15.60 4.98 7.60
N ARG A 187 16.43 5.30 6.60
CA ARG A 187 17.85 5.63 6.80
C ARG A 187 18.09 7.12 7.08
N LEU A 188 17.22 8.00 6.58
CA LEU A 188 17.40 9.46 6.62
C LEU A 188 16.80 10.10 7.89
N ILE A 189 15.62 9.66 8.31
CA ILE A 189 14.78 10.25 9.36
C ILE A 189 13.89 9.18 10.03
N GLU A 190 14.48 8.12 10.57
CA GLU A 190 13.77 6.99 11.19
C GLU A 190 12.71 7.44 12.21
N GLY A 191 11.50 6.87 12.11
CA GLY A 191 10.37 7.20 13.00
C GLY A 191 9.77 8.60 12.84
N GLN A 192 10.34 9.44 11.97
CA GLN A 192 9.87 10.81 11.69
C GLN A 192 9.05 10.93 10.39
N PHE A 193 8.53 9.80 9.90
CA PHE A 193 7.62 9.75 8.76
C PHE A 193 6.56 8.66 8.93
N SER A 194 5.49 8.77 8.14
CA SER A 194 4.42 7.79 8.02
C SER A 194 4.10 7.57 6.54
N ILE A 195 4.18 6.33 6.08
CA ILE A 195 3.74 5.92 4.73
C ILE A 195 2.26 5.52 4.79
N GLU A 196 1.46 6.00 3.82
CA GLU A 196 0.07 5.61 3.62
C GLU A 196 -0.83 5.68 4.87
N GLN A 197 -0.48 6.52 5.85
CA GLN A 197 -1.18 6.60 7.13
C GLN A 197 -2.56 7.25 6.96
N ARG A 198 -3.60 6.58 7.46
CA ARG A 198 -4.97 7.10 7.45
C ARG A 198 -5.23 8.08 8.58
N TYR A 199 -5.99 9.13 8.29
CA TYR A 199 -6.40 10.16 9.25
C TYR A 199 -7.89 10.46 9.17
N GLN A 200 -8.50 10.73 10.33
CA GLN A 200 -9.85 11.29 10.44
C GLN A 200 -9.71 12.79 10.74
N TYR A 201 -10.18 13.63 9.82
CA TYR A 201 -10.22 15.07 9.99
C TYR A 201 -11.65 15.54 10.30
N ASN A 202 -11.81 16.42 11.28
CA ASN A 202 -13.07 17.06 11.61
C ASN A 202 -13.00 18.55 11.21
N PRO A 203 -13.63 18.97 10.09
CA PRO A 203 -13.52 20.35 9.59
C PRO A 203 -14.04 21.41 10.57
N SER A 204 -15.08 21.10 11.36
CA SER A 204 -15.71 22.05 12.28
C SER A 204 -14.83 22.40 13.49
N THR A 205 -14.01 21.44 13.94
CA THR A 205 -13.11 21.60 15.09
C THR A 205 -11.64 21.74 14.69
N LYS A 206 -11.34 21.59 13.39
CA LYS A 206 -9.99 21.46 12.80
C LYS A 206 -9.13 20.36 13.44
N LYS A 207 -9.73 19.40 14.15
CA LYS A 207 -8.98 18.30 14.78
C LYS A 207 -8.64 17.22 13.77
N LEU A 208 -7.37 16.83 13.73
CA LEU A 208 -6.85 15.69 13.00
C LEU A 208 -6.58 14.54 13.98
N ARG A 209 -7.00 13.33 13.64
CA ARG A 209 -6.76 12.11 14.43
C ARG A 209 -6.19 11.02 13.53
N ARG A 210 -5.13 10.34 13.97
CA ARG A 210 -4.64 9.10 13.34
C ARG A 210 -5.71 7.99 13.44
N VAL A 211 -5.99 7.31 12.34
CA VAL A 211 -6.76 6.05 12.32
C VAL A 211 -5.74 4.92 12.22
N SER A 212 -5.59 4.10 13.24
CA SER A 212 -4.53 3.07 13.23
C SER A 212 -4.84 1.95 12.24
N THR A 213 -3.82 1.19 11.83
CA THR A 213 -3.99 0.02 10.95
C THR A 213 -4.95 -0.99 11.57
N GLU A 214 -4.88 -1.20 12.89
CA GLU A 214 -5.77 -2.10 13.63
C GLU A 214 -7.21 -1.59 13.62
N GLU A 215 -7.41 -0.28 13.74
CA GLU A 215 -8.73 0.36 13.69
C GLU A 215 -9.35 0.24 12.29
N GLU A 216 -8.60 0.55 11.23
CA GLU A 216 -9.02 0.40 9.84
C GLU A 216 -9.38 -1.06 9.53
N GLN A 217 -8.49 -1.99 9.84
CA GLN A 217 -8.69 -3.42 9.57
C GLN A 217 -9.85 -4.00 10.40
N ARG A 218 -10.06 -3.52 11.63
CA ARG A 218 -11.25 -3.86 12.44
C ARG A 218 -12.54 -3.36 11.78
N LEU A 219 -12.57 -2.11 11.32
CA LEU A 219 -13.75 -1.54 10.64
C LEU A 219 -14.07 -2.28 9.34
N ILE A 220 -13.05 -2.68 8.57
CA ILE A 220 -13.21 -3.50 7.37
C ILE A 220 -13.79 -4.88 7.73
N ARG A 221 -13.19 -5.62 8.67
CA ARG A 221 -13.67 -6.95 9.08
C ARG A 221 -15.09 -6.95 9.67
N GLN A 222 -15.51 -5.84 10.28
CA GLN A 222 -16.86 -5.68 10.83
C GLN A 222 -17.91 -5.24 9.78
N GLY A 223 -17.55 -5.10 8.49
CA GLY A 223 -18.45 -4.56 7.46
C GLY A 223 -18.70 -3.05 7.57
N ARG A 224 -17.99 -2.36 8.47
CA ARG A 224 -18.15 -0.95 8.84
C ARG A 224 -17.25 -0.01 8.03
N LYS A 225 -16.84 -0.43 6.82
CA LYS A 225 -16.01 0.36 5.89
C LYS A 225 -16.58 1.75 5.57
N HIS A 226 -17.90 1.94 5.71
CA HIS A 226 -18.55 3.24 5.54
C HIS A 226 -18.09 4.30 6.55
N GLU A 227 -17.60 3.92 7.73
CA GLU A 227 -17.05 4.84 8.75
C GLU A 227 -15.67 5.41 8.35
N LEU A 228 -14.98 4.77 7.40
CA LEU A 228 -13.75 5.29 6.81
C LEU A 228 -14.04 6.35 5.71
N ARG A 229 -15.31 6.60 5.35
CA ARG A 229 -15.69 7.60 4.34
C ARG A 229 -15.33 9.00 4.83
N GLY A 230 -14.53 9.74 4.04
CA GLY A 230 -14.05 11.07 4.42
C GLY A 230 -12.82 11.06 5.32
N THR A 231 -12.22 9.89 5.59
CA THR A 231 -10.83 9.83 6.05
C THR A 231 -9.87 10.24 4.93
N LEU A 232 -8.71 10.77 5.33
CA LEU A 232 -7.60 11.15 4.46
C LEU A 232 -6.55 10.06 4.51
N LYS A 233 -5.81 9.87 3.43
CA LYS A 233 -4.70 8.92 3.34
C LYS A 233 -3.68 9.46 2.33
N PRO A 234 -2.87 10.47 2.73
CA PRO A 234 -1.71 10.87 1.93
C PRO A 234 -0.69 9.74 1.88
N ASP A 235 0.16 9.79 0.86
CA ASP A 235 1.12 8.74 0.55
C ASP A 235 2.29 8.81 1.53
N VAL A 236 2.72 10.03 1.88
CA VAL A 236 3.74 10.26 2.92
C VAL A 236 3.40 11.48 3.77
N VAL A 237 3.58 11.35 5.08
CA VAL A 237 3.60 12.48 6.03
C VAL A 237 4.94 12.49 6.75
N ILE A 238 5.63 13.64 6.74
CA ILE A 238 6.86 13.87 7.50
C ILE A 238 6.48 14.60 8.80
N HIS A 239 6.98 14.13 9.95
CA HIS A 239 6.56 14.62 11.26
C HIS A 239 7.64 14.46 12.33
N SER A 240 7.68 15.35 13.31
CA SER A 240 8.73 15.34 14.36
C SER A 240 8.53 14.27 15.46
N GLY A 241 7.54 13.38 15.32
CA GLY A 241 7.29 12.24 16.22
C GLY A 241 5.81 11.92 16.44
N ASP A 242 4.93 12.92 16.27
CA ASP A 242 3.47 12.74 16.23
C ASP A 242 2.97 12.82 14.78
N PRO A 243 2.41 11.74 14.20
CA PRO A 243 1.88 11.75 12.83
C PRO A 243 0.79 12.78 12.54
N THR A 244 0.16 13.37 13.55
CA THR A 244 -0.81 14.47 13.39
C THR A 244 -0.15 15.86 13.29
N GLN A 245 1.12 15.99 13.72
CA GLN A 245 1.92 17.21 13.66
C GLN A 245 2.80 17.20 12.40
N ALA A 246 2.14 17.23 11.24
CA ALA A 246 2.81 17.19 9.94
C ALA A 246 3.70 18.42 9.71
N ARG A 247 4.86 18.17 9.12
CA ARG A 247 5.80 19.19 8.61
C ARG A 247 5.76 19.26 7.09
N LEU A 248 5.61 18.12 6.42
CA LEU A 248 5.42 17.99 4.98
C LEU A 248 4.40 16.86 4.73
N VAL A 249 3.63 16.99 3.66
CA VAL A 249 2.68 15.98 3.19
C VAL A 249 2.90 15.80 1.70
N TYR A 250 2.98 14.55 1.23
CA TYR A 250 3.18 14.20 -0.17
C TYR A 250 2.07 13.26 -0.67
N ASP A 251 1.75 13.38 -1.95
CA ASP A 251 0.79 12.54 -2.66
C ASP A 251 1.29 12.34 -4.10
N PHE A 252 1.59 11.11 -4.48
CA PHE A 252 2.19 10.69 -5.74
C PHE A 252 1.12 10.65 -6.84
N LYS A 253 1.46 11.17 -8.02
CA LYS A 253 0.58 11.22 -9.18
C LYS A 253 1.25 10.58 -10.39
N PHE A 254 0.73 9.41 -10.75
CA PHE A 254 1.08 8.68 -11.97
C PHE A 254 -0.03 8.85 -13.02
N PRO A 255 -0.03 9.95 -13.80
CA PRO A 255 -0.93 10.08 -14.94
C PRO A 255 -0.66 8.96 -15.96
N CYS A 256 -1.72 8.38 -16.51
CA CYS A 256 -1.61 7.39 -17.59
C CYS A 256 -1.59 8.13 -18.94
N GLY A 257 -0.42 8.16 -19.57
CA GLY A 257 -0.12 8.95 -20.77
C GLY A 257 0.64 10.25 -20.46
N ASP A 258 1.54 10.64 -21.37
CA ASP A 258 2.46 11.77 -21.20
C ASP A 258 1.75 13.14 -21.24
N ASP A 259 0.61 13.19 -21.93
CA ASP A 259 -0.21 14.38 -22.19
C ASP A 259 -0.93 14.91 -20.94
N LYS A 260 -1.10 14.07 -19.91
CA LYS A 260 -1.91 14.41 -18.73
C LYS A 260 -1.08 15.10 -17.64
N PRO A 261 -1.50 16.30 -17.19
CA PRO A 261 -0.87 16.93 -16.04
C PRO A 261 -1.22 16.17 -14.76
N PRO A 262 -0.29 16.04 -13.80
CA PRO A 262 -0.60 15.57 -12.47
C PRO A 262 -1.53 16.61 -11.80
N THR A 263 -2.74 16.19 -11.44
CA THR A 263 -3.78 17.08 -10.90
C THR A 263 -4.28 16.57 -9.55
N TRP A 264 -4.77 17.49 -8.73
CA TRP A 264 -5.53 17.12 -7.54
C TRP A 264 -6.94 16.71 -7.95
N ARG A 265 -7.37 15.50 -7.57
CA ARG A 265 -8.75 15.07 -7.80
C ARG A 265 -9.72 15.99 -7.05
N ILE A 266 -10.81 16.37 -7.72
CA ILE A 266 -11.98 16.99 -7.09
C ILE A 266 -12.88 15.87 -6.54
N TYR A 267 -13.34 16.00 -5.30
CA TYR A 267 -14.33 15.07 -4.76
C TYR A 267 -15.72 15.39 -5.33
N GLU A 268 -16.27 14.47 -6.12
CA GLU A 268 -17.63 14.59 -6.69
C GLU A 268 -18.73 14.39 -5.63
N GLN A 269 -18.42 13.69 -4.54
CA GLN A 269 -19.40 13.25 -3.53
C GLN A 269 -18.78 13.17 -2.12
N GLY A 270 -19.64 13.16 -1.10
CA GLY A 270 -19.25 12.99 0.30
C GLY A 270 -18.90 14.30 1.02
N PRO A 271 -18.26 14.24 2.21
CA PRO A 271 -18.08 15.41 3.09
C PRO A 271 -17.15 16.49 2.54
N TYR A 272 -16.39 16.20 1.47
CA TYR A 272 -15.46 17.12 0.82
C TYR A 272 -15.88 17.48 -0.61
N ARG A 273 -17.15 17.24 -0.96
CA ARG A 273 -17.70 17.53 -2.29
C ARG A 273 -17.29 18.94 -2.77
N ASP A 274 -16.98 19.02 -4.06
CA ASP A 274 -16.55 20.22 -4.81
C ASP A 274 -15.21 20.84 -4.33
N LYS A 275 -14.45 20.13 -3.47
CA LYS A 275 -13.09 20.50 -3.06
C LYS A 275 -12.04 19.58 -3.68
N THR A 276 -10.83 20.10 -3.89
CA THR A 276 -9.68 19.31 -4.32
C THR A 276 -9.06 18.55 -3.16
N GLN A 277 -8.51 17.36 -3.42
CA GLN A 277 -7.72 16.57 -2.45
C GLN A 277 -6.63 17.41 -1.77
N GLY A 278 -5.81 18.14 -2.54
CA GLY A 278 -4.76 19.01 -2.02
C GLY A 278 -5.29 20.08 -1.06
N ARG A 279 -6.42 20.74 -1.37
CA ARG A 279 -7.04 21.71 -0.46
C ARG A 279 -7.55 21.05 0.83
N ILE A 280 -8.01 19.80 0.79
CA ILE A 280 -8.39 19.10 2.02
C ILE A 280 -7.16 18.77 2.87
N TYR A 281 -6.06 18.31 2.26
CA TYR A 281 -4.81 18.07 2.98
C TYR A 281 -4.25 19.35 3.60
N GLU A 282 -4.18 20.44 2.84
CA GLU A 282 -3.75 21.76 3.35
C GLU A 282 -4.55 22.18 4.59
N ASN A 283 -5.88 22.07 4.54
CA ASN A 283 -6.75 22.40 5.68
C ASN A 283 -6.60 21.44 6.87
N ALA A 284 -6.25 20.17 6.62
CA ALA A 284 -6.19 19.13 7.65
C ALA A 284 -4.83 19.04 8.36
N PHE A 285 -3.75 19.28 7.63
CA PHE A 285 -2.37 19.17 8.11
C PHE A 285 -1.71 20.53 8.35
N GLY A 286 -2.30 21.65 7.90
CA GLY A 286 -1.78 23.00 8.11
C GLY A 286 -0.52 23.34 7.29
N VAL A 287 -0.18 22.49 6.29
CA VAL A 287 1.00 22.63 5.43
C VAL A 287 0.60 22.46 3.96
N GLN A 288 1.30 23.14 3.05
CA GLN A 288 1.09 23.02 1.61
C GLN A 288 1.54 21.63 1.13
N PRO A 289 0.64 20.77 0.60
CA PRO A 289 0.99 19.40 0.23
C PRO A 289 1.76 19.37 -1.10
N GLY A 290 2.86 18.61 -1.15
CA GLY A 290 3.61 18.33 -2.36
C GLY A 290 2.93 17.28 -3.22
N ARG A 291 2.53 17.65 -4.42
CA ARG A 291 2.06 16.74 -5.47
C ARG A 291 3.27 16.29 -6.29
N VAL A 292 3.69 15.03 -6.12
CA VAL A 292 4.90 14.50 -6.77
C VAL A 292 4.51 13.74 -8.02
N ALA A 293 5.22 13.96 -9.13
CA ALA A 293 4.95 13.27 -10.39
C ALA A 293 6.23 13.03 -11.20
N PRO A 294 6.31 11.94 -11.98
CA PRO A 294 7.54 11.56 -12.67
C PRO A 294 7.94 12.53 -13.79
N GLY A 295 9.21 12.48 -14.14
CA GLY A 295 9.88 13.37 -15.09
C GLY A 295 10.13 14.76 -14.52
N ARG A 296 10.29 15.76 -15.41
CA ARG A 296 10.61 17.16 -15.06
C ARG A 296 9.50 17.91 -14.28
N LYS A 297 8.49 17.19 -13.78
CA LYS A 297 7.36 17.72 -12.99
C LYS A 297 7.74 17.85 -11.51
N GLY A 298 8.51 16.90 -10.97
CA GLY A 298 9.07 16.95 -9.62
C GLY A 298 8.02 17.06 -8.51
N VAL A 299 8.39 17.68 -7.38
CA VAL A 299 7.47 18.09 -6.32
C VAL A 299 6.81 19.44 -6.66
N ILE A 300 5.50 19.42 -6.91
CA ILE A 300 4.69 20.61 -7.18
C ILE A 300 3.93 20.99 -5.91
N ARG A 301 4.08 22.23 -5.43
CA ARG A 301 3.34 22.77 -4.26
C ARG A 301 2.40 23.88 -4.69
#